data_AF-A0A3A0D7S9-F1
#
_entry.id   AF-A0A3A0D7S9-F1
#
_cell.length_a   1.000
_cell.length_b   1.000
_cell.length_c   1.000
_cell.angle_alpha   90.00
_cell.angle_beta   90.00
_cell.angle_gamma   90.00
#
_symmetry.space_group_name_H-M   'P 1'
#
loop_
_entity.id
_entity.type
_entity.pdbx_description
1 polymer ?
#
loop_
_entity_poly.entity_id
_entity_poly.type
_entity_poly.pdbx_seq_one_letter_code
_entity_poly.pdbx_strand_id
1 'polypeptide(L)'
;MLSIPHKLAKGSAAHFILLGLLSLLVLLLSACQDQIMQPLVQGKPIYGVDSNNNLIRFGSMRPDSVTNRNYISGLQDGELILGIDFRPVAG
;
A
#
# COMPACT_ATOMS: atom_id res chain seq x y z
N MET A 1 -45.52 15.23 34.15
CA MET A 1 -45.11 14.11 33.27
C MET A 1 -44.99 14.68 31.87
N LEU A 2 -43.78 15.09 31.47
CA LEU A 2 -43.54 15.86 30.25
C LEU A 2 -43.41 14.88 29.07
N SER A 3 -44.46 14.78 28.26
CA SER A 3 -44.46 13.96 27.05
C SER A 3 -43.60 14.65 25.98
N ILE A 4 -42.45 14.05 25.66
CA ILE A 4 -41.54 14.51 24.60
C ILE A 4 -41.92 13.72 23.33
N PRO A 5 -42.56 14.33 22.32
CA PRO A 5 -42.77 13.64 21.05
C PRO A 5 -41.44 13.58 20.29
N HIS A 6 -40.83 12.40 20.24
CA HIS A 6 -39.77 12.10 19.27
C HIS A 6 -40.37 12.16 17.86
N LYS A 7 -40.18 13.30 17.19
CA LYS A 7 -40.39 13.41 15.73
C LYS A 7 -39.42 12.44 15.06
N LEU A 8 -39.92 11.27 14.68
CA LEU A 8 -39.22 10.39 13.74
C LEU A 8 -39.17 11.13 12.40
N ALA A 9 -38.01 11.69 12.08
CA ALA A 9 -37.77 12.43 10.86
C ALA A 9 -38.09 11.53 9.66
N LYS A 10 -39.15 11.88 8.92
CA LYS A 10 -39.59 11.19 7.71
C LYS A 10 -38.53 11.45 6.64
N GLY A 11 -37.53 10.56 6.54
CA GLY A 11 -36.53 10.63 5.50
C GLY A 11 -37.21 10.63 4.13
N SER A 12 -37.16 11.74 3.41
CA SER A 12 -37.62 11.79 2.03
C SER A 12 -36.78 10.82 1.20
N ALA A 13 -37.35 10.15 0.20
CA ALA A 13 -36.61 9.28 -0.71
C ALA A 13 -35.37 9.98 -1.31
N ALA A 14 -35.44 11.29 -1.50
CA ALA A 14 -34.31 12.13 -1.90
C ALA A 14 -33.11 12.07 -0.93
N HIS A 15 -33.36 11.94 0.37
CA HIS A 15 -32.32 11.83 1.39
C HIS A 15 -31.61 10.47 1.33
N PHE A 16 -32.35 9.39 1.09
CA PHE A 16 -31.77 8.05 0.90
C PHE A 16 -30.99 7.95 -0.41
N ILE A 17 -31.49 8.56 -1.48
CA ILE A 17 -30.78 8.65 -2.76
C ILE A 17 -29.49 9.47 -2.61
N LEU A 18 -29.53 10.59 -1.89
CA LEU A 18 -28.35 11.42 -1.64
C LEU A 18 -27.30 10.71 -0.77
N LEU A 19 -27.73 10.02 0.29
CA LEU A 19 -26.84 9.22 1.13
C LEU A 19 -26.22 8.04 0.36
N GLY A 20 -27.00 7.41 -0.53
CA GLY A 20 -26.53 6.33 -1.40
C GLY A 20 -25.56 6.80 -2.48
N LEU A 21 -25.79 7.98 -3.08
CA LEU A 21 -24.87 8.59 -4.04
C LEU A 21 -23.56 9.03 -3.36
N LEU A 22 -23.66 9.59 -2.15
CA LEU A 22 -22.48 10.00 -1.37
C LEU A 22 -21.63 8.80 -0.95
N SER A 23 -22.25 7.70 -0.52
CA SER A 23 -21.50 6.47 -0.19
C SER A 23 -20.89 5.83 -1.43
N LEU A 24 -21.61 5.75 -2.55
CA LEU A 24 -21.08 5.24 -3.82
C LEU A 24 -19.89 6.08 -4.31
N LEU A 25 -19.97 7.40 -4.21
CA LEU A 25 -18.86 8.30 -4.54
C LEU A 25 -17.62 8.01 -3.68
N VAL A 26 -17.79 7.80 -2.38
CA VAL A 26 -16.69 7.45 -1.46
C VAL A 26 -16.07 6.09 -1.82
N LEU A 27 -16.88 5.07 -2.14
CA LEU A 27 -16.38 3.77 -2.58
C LEU A 27 -15.59 3.86 -3.90
N LEU A 28 -16.05 4.68 -4.85
CA LEU A 28 -15.36 4.90 -6.12
C LEU A 28 -14.01 5.62 -5.93
N LEU A 29 -13.92 6.56 -4.98
CA LEU A 29 -12.66 7.24 -4.65
C LEU A 29 -11.65 6.29 -3.99
N SER A 30 -12.10 5.35 -3.16
CA SER A 30 -11.20 4.40 -2.47
C SER A 30 -10.63 3.29 -3.35
N ALA A 31 -11.21 3.01 -4.52
CA ALA A 31 -10.82 1.88 -5.36
C ALA A 31 -9.42 2.01 -6.02
N CYS A 32 -8.74 3.15 -5.87
CA CYS A 32 -7.46 3.43 -6.54
C CYS A 32 -6.27 3.65 -5.58
N GLN A 33 -6.39 3.34 -4.28
CA GLN A 33 -5.36 3.69 -3.30
C GLN A 33 -4.14 2.74 -3.21
N ASP A 34 -3.99 1.78 -4.12
CA ASP A 34 -2.93 0.76 -3.98
C ASP A 34 -1.54 1.21 -4.47
N GLN A 35 -1.42 2.38 -5.12
CA GLN A 35 -0.16 2.79 -5.76
C GLN A 35 0.61 3.92 -5.06
N ILE A 36 0.08 4.48 -3.97
CA ILE A 36 0.65 5.68 -3.33
C ILE A 36 1.53 5.39 -2.11
N MET A 37 1.63 4.11 -1.70
CA MET A 37 2.39 3.73 -0.49
C MET A 37 3.74 3.06 -0.79
N GLN A 38 4.27 3.17 -2.01
CA GLN A 38 5.64 2.73 -2.29
C GLN A 38 6.57 3.94 -2.33
N PRO A 39 7.64 3.97 -1.52
CA PRO A 39 8.57 5.09 -1.52
C PRO A 39 9.15 5.30 -2.92
N LEU A 40 9.15 6.56 -3.38
CA LEU A 40 9.64 6.94 -4.70
C LEU A 40 11.12 6.53 -4.84
N VAL A 41 11.41 5.73 -5.86
CA VAL A 41 12.79 5.43 -6.26
C VAL A 41 13.28 6.50 -7.22
N GLN A 42 14.37 7.17 -6.85
CA GLN A 42 15.01 8.19 -7.69
C GLN A 42 16.04 7.54 -8.64
N GLY A 43 15.76 7.59 -9.94
CA GLY A 43 16.60 6.98 -10.98
C GLY A 43 16.22 5.52 -11.27
N LYS A 44 17.19 4.73 -11.74
CA LYS A 44 16.98 3.30 -12.03
C LYS A 44 16.89 2.53 -10.71
N PRO A 45 15.94 1.59 -10.55
CA PRO A 45 15.90 0.72 -9.38
C PRO A 45 17.13 -0.19 -9.38
N ILE A 46 17.78 -0.26 -8.22
CA ILE A 46 18.88 -1.17 -7.95
C ILE A 46 18.45 -2.06 -6.78
N TYR A 47 18.80 -3.33 -6.85
CA TYR A 47 18.51 -4.32 -5.84
C TYR A 47 19.81 -4.88 -5.26
N GLY A 48 19.77 -5.25 -3.99
CA GLY A 48 20.89 -5.89 -3.30
C GLY A 48 20.40 -6.70 -2.12
N VAL A 49 21.34 -7.36 -1.45
CA VAL A 49 21.10 -8.06 -0.18
C VAL A 49 22.01 -7.46 0.88
N ASP A 50 21.45 -7.16 2.04
CA ASP A 50 22.23 -6.64 3.17
C ASP A 50 22.71 -7.75 4.11
N SER A 51 23.50 -7.38 5.12
CA SER A 51 24.08 -8.32 6.08
C SER A 51 23.07 -9.10 6.92
N ASN A 52 21.79 -8.71 6.89
CA ASN A 52 20.72 -9.34 7.64
C ASN A 52 19.81 -10.18 6.71
N ASN A 53 20.29 -10.55 5.53
CA ASN A 53 19.55 -11.29 4.51
C ASN A 53 18.23 -10.60 4.08
N ASN A 54 18.20 -9.26 4.05
CA ASN A 54 17.08 -8.54 3.45
C ASN A 54 17.34 -8.25 1.98
N LEU A 55 16.36 -8.57 1.13
CA LEU A 55 16.27 -7.99 -0.21
C LEU A 55 15.93 -6.50 -0.07
N ILE A 56 16.85 -5.65 -0.48
CA ILE A 56 16.69 -4.18 -0.45
C ILE A 56 16.53 -3.62 -1.86
N ARG A 57 15.80 -2.50 -1.96
CA ARG A 57 15.64 -1.73 -3.19
C ARG A 57 15.92 -0.25 -2.94
N PHE A 58 16.70 0.37 -3.81
CA PHE A 58 17.00 1.81 -3.78
C PHE A 58 17.13 2.35 -5.21
N GLY A 59 17.30 3.67 -5.32
CA GLY A 59 17.48 4.33 -6.61
C GLY A 59 18.92 4.65 -6.93
N SER A 60 19.28 4.56 -8.21
CA SER A 60 20.64 4.87 -8.68
C SER A 60 21.10 6.30 -8.37
N MET A 61 20.17 7.23 -8.15
CA MET A 61 20.49 8.62 -7.77
C MET A 61 20.59 8.84 -6.26
N ARG A 62 20.07 7.90 -5.46
CA ARG A 62 20.08 7.94 -3.98
C ARG A 62 20.36 6.56 -3.39
N PRO A 63 21.59 6.05 -3.53
CA PRO A 63 21.97 4.74 -2.98
C PRO A 63 21.96 4.70 -1.45
N ASP A 64 22.00 5.86 -0.80
CA ASP A 64 21.85 6.07 0.64
C ASP A 64 20.42 5.82 1.14
N SER A 65 19.43 5.84 0.26
CA SER A 65 18.01 5.78 0.63
C SER A 65 17.35 4.46 0.20
N VAL A 66 17.29 3.50 1.12
CA VAL A 66 16.56 2.24 0.92
C VAL A 66 15.05 2.51 0.92
N THR A 67 14.41 2.21 -0.21
CA THR A 67 12.97 2.41 -0.44
C THR A 67 12.13 1.17 -0.15
N ASN A 68 12.75 0.00 -0.07
CA ASN A 68 12.10 -1.23 0.34
C ASN A 68 13.10 -2.18 1.01
N ARG A 69 12.65 -2.93 2.01
CA ARG A 69 13.44 -3.90 2.77
C ARG A 69 12.56 -5.07 3.15
N ASN A 70 12.82 -6.22 2.54
CA ASN A 70 12.08 -7.45 2.79
C ASN A 70 13.03 -8.56 3.23
N TYR A 71 12.77 -9.17 4.38
CA TYR A 71 13.54 -10.32 4.84
C TYR A 71 13.33 -11.51 3.90
N ILE A 72 14.43 -12.17 3.49
CA ILE A 72 14.38 -13.40 2.70
C ILE A 72 14.10 -14.56 3.66
N SER A 73 12.90 -15.13 3.59
CA SER A 73 12.49 -16.25 4.44
C SER A 73 12.99 -17.60 3.90
N GLY A 74 12.96 -18.63 4.76
CA GLY A 74 13.33 -20.01 4.39
C GLY A 74 14.81 -20.36 4.55
N LEU A 75 15.62 -19.41 5.04
CA LEU A 75 17.02 -19.66 5.40
C LEU A 75 17.12 -20.39 6.74
N GLN A 76 18.08 -21.31 6.85
CA GLN A 76 18.45 -21.94 8.11
C GLN A 76 19.31 -21.01 8.96
N ASP A 77 19.43 -21.33 10.25
CA ASP A 77 20.27 -20.58 11.17
C ASP A 77 21.74 -20.59 10.70
N GLY A 78 22.30 -19.40 10.52
CA GLY A 78 23.68 -19.21 10.08
C GLY A 78 23.88 -19.13 8.57
N GLU A 79 22.83 -19.25 7.75
CA GLU A 79 22.95 -19.05 6.31
C GLU A 79 23.05 -17.56 5.93
N LEU A 80 23.90 -17.26 4.94
CA LEU A 80 24.08 -15.92 4.39
C LEU A 80 23.89 -15.95 2.88
N ILE A 81 23.17 -14.96 2.36
CA ILE A 81 23.05 -14.76 0.91
C ILE A 81 24.28 -14.00 0.39
N LEU A 82 25.01 -14.63 -0.53
CA LEU A 82 26.22 -14.04 -1.13
C LEU A 82 25.98 -13.38 -2.49
N GLY A 83 24.86 -13.70 -3.16
CA GLY A 83 24.56 -13.19 -4.48
C GLY A 83 23.11 -13.42 -4.88
N ILE A 84 22.64 -12.62 -5.84
CA ILE A 84 21.32 -12.70 -6.45
C ILE A 84 21.45 -12.50 -7.96
N ASP A 85 20.59 -13.15 -8.73
CA ASP A 85 20.54 -13.03 -10.19
C ASP A 85 19.17 -12.48 -10.63
N PHE A 86 19.18 -11.64 -11.66
CA PHE A 86 17.97 -11.11 -12.28
C PHE A 86 17.80 -11.74 -13.64
N ARG A 87 16.73 -12.54 -13.80
CA ARG A 87 16.38 -13.11 -15.10
C ARG A 87 15.24 -12.31 -15.73
N PRO A 88 15.47 -11.61 -16.86
CA PRO A 88 14.40 -10.97 -17.61
C PRO A 88 13.39 -12.00 -18.10
N VAL A 89 12.12 -11.61 -18.21
CA VAL A 89 11.04 -12.48 -18.68
C VAL A 89 11.12 -12.78 -20.19
N ALA A 90 11.81 -11.93 -20.96
CA ALA A 90 12.05 -12.09 -22.38
C ALA A 90 13.56 -12.14 -22.62
N GLY A 91 14.08 -13.33 -22.91
CA GLY A 91 15.48 -13.54 -23.25
C GLY A 91 15.88 -12.80 -24.52
#